data_AF-A0A852C277-F1
#
_entry.id   AF-A0A852C277-F1
#
_cell.length_a   1.000
_cell.length_b   1.000
_cell.length_c   1.000
_cell.angle_alpha   90.00
_cell.angle_beta   90.00
_cell.angle_gamma   90.00
#
_symmetry.space_group_name_H-M   'P 1'
#
loop_
_entity.id
_entity.type
_entity.pdbx_description
1 polymer ?
#
loop_
_entity_poly.entity_id
_entity_poly.type
_entity_poly.pdbx_seq_one_letter_code
_entity_poly.pdbx_strand_id
1 'polypeptide(L)'
;QRVLRLAEMCRRLQTEEEKVLPFYSSSLAEGEQQEAQRVLEEAPTEPLAQALQDYLGLELFWQLFNKAKLEEQALGREQQALRERNQQLRELLGQYLAGISGSQEVPGEPKPL
;
A
#
# COMPACT_ATOMS: atom_id res chain seq x y z
N GLN A 1 10.85 -28.87 -3.34
CA GLN A 1 12.02 -28.00 -3.04
C GLN A 1 11.98 -26.60 -3.65
N ARG A 2 11.43 -26.38 -4.87
CA ARG A 2 11.40 -25.04 -5.50
C ARG A 2 10.52 -24.02 -4.75
N VAL A 3 9.35 -24.45 -4.29
CA VAL A 3 8.40 -23.62 -3.52
C VAL A 3 9.03 -23.12 -2.21
N LEU A 4 9.73 -24.00 -1.48
CA LEU A 4 10.38 -23.63 -0.22
C LEU A 4 11.49 -22.57 -0.42
N ARG A 5 12.28 -22.70 -1.49
CA ARG A 5 13.30 -21.71 -1.84
C ARG A 5 12.69 -20.35 -2.18
N LEU A 6 11.59 -20.34 -2.93
CA LEU A 6 10.86 -19.11 -3.23
C LEU A 6 10.28 -18.49 -1.94
N ALA A 7 9.67 -19.31 -1.08
CA ALA A 7 9.14 -18.84 0.20
C ALA A 7 10.23 -18.21 1.07
N GLU A 8 11.42 -18.81 1.14
CA GLU A 8 12.57 -18.27 1.86
C GLU A 8 13.03 -16.92 1.29
N MET A 9 13.12 -16.79 -0.04
CA MET A 9 13.47 -15.54 -0.70
C MET A 9 12.42 -14.45 -0.43
N CYS A 10 11.13 -14.76 -0.54
CA CYS A 10 10.04 -13.82 -0.27
C CYS A 10 10.02 -13.39 1.21
N ARG A 11 10.29 -14.30 2.15
CA ARG A 11 10.34 -13.98 3.58
C ARG A 11 11.37 -12.90 3.92
N ARG A 12 12.43 -12.75 3.12
CA ARG A 12 13.42 -11.67 3.31
C ARG A 12 12.86 -10.28 3.03
N LEU A 13 11.79 -10.18 2.24
CA LEU A 13 11.14 -8.93 1.85
C LEU A 13 9.95 -8.57 2.76
N GLN A 14 9.52 -9.50 3.61
CA GLN A 14 8.45 -9.27 4.59
C GLN A 14 8.94 -8.38 5.73
N THR A 15 8.03 -7.59 6.29
CA THR A 15 8.30 -6.79 7.48
C THR A 15 8.46 -7.69 8.71
N GLU A 16 9.09 -7.18 9.78
CA GLU A 16 9.19 -7.93 11.04
C GLU A 16 7.82 -8.17 11.67
N GLU A 17 6.88 -7.23 11.49
CA GLU A 17 5.50 -7.39 11.94
C GLU A 17 4.83 -8.59 11.25
N GLU A 18 4.93 -8.72 9.92
CA GLU A 18 4.36 -9.84 9.18
C GLU A 18 5.00 -11.19 9.54
N LYS A 19 6.28 -11.19 9.92
CA LYS A 19 6.99 -12.41 10.34
C LYS A 19 6.56 -12.89 11.72
N VAL A 20 6.21 -11.98 12.62
CA VAL A 20 5.86 -12.26 14.02
C VAL A 20 4.34 -12.40 14.20
N LEU A 21 3.55 -11.62 13.47
CA LEU A 21 2.09 -11.62 13.47
C LEU A 21 1.57 -11.81 12.02
N PRO A 22 1.66 -13.02 11.46
CA PRO A 22 1.12 -13.30 10.12
C PRO A 22 -0.41 -13.26 10.06
N PHE A 23 -1.08 -13.27 11.21
CA PHE A 23 -2.53 -13.36 11.35
C PHE A 23 -3.08 -11.99 11.69
N TYR A 24 -3.70 -11.35 10.71
CA TYR A 24 -4.52 -10.17 10.96
C TYR A 24 -5.78 -10.58 11.71
N SER A 25 -6.17 -9.75 12.69
CA SER A 25 -7.50 -9.82 13.24
C SER A 25 -8.50 -9.66 12.10
N SER A 26 -9.46 -10.57 12.00
CA SER A 26 -10.53 -10.44 11.02
C SER A 26 -11.22 -9.08 11.21
N SER A 27 -11.42 -8.37 10.11
CA SER A 27 -12.14 -7.09 10.10
C SER A 27 -13.66 -7.28 10.25
N LEU A 28 -14.13 -8.53 10.16
CA LEU A 28 -15.54 -8.88 10.33
C LEU A 28 -15.94 -8.81 11.80
N ALA A 29 -17.15 -8.34 12.07
CA ALA A 29 -17.75 -8.43 13.39
C ALA A 29 -17.97 -9.90 13.79
N GLU A 30 -18.08 -10.20 15.09
CA GLU A 30 -18.23 -11.59 15.58
C GLU A 30 -19.41 -12.34 14.93
N GLY A 31 -20.54 -11.65 14.72
CA GLY A 31 -21.70 -12.25 14.05
C GLY A 31 -21.43 -12.59 12.58
N GLU A 32 -20.70 -11.74 11.87
CA GLU A 32 -20.33 -11.94 10.47
C GLU A 32 -19.30 -13.08 10.33
N GLN A 33 -18.38 -13.21 11.28
CA GLN A 33 -17.43 -14.32 11.34
C GLN A 33 -18.16 -15.65 11.53
N GLN A 34 -19.12 -15.70 12.46
CA GLN A 34 -19.93 -16.88 12.69
C GLN A 34 -20.74 -17.26 11.43
N GLU A 35 -21.32 -16.28 10.74
CA GLU A 35 -22.04 -16.51 9.49
C GLU A 35 -21.13 -17.04 8.39
N ALA A 36 -19.96 -16.42 8.18
CA ALA A 36 -18.98 -16.87 7.21
C ALA A 36 -18.52 -18.31 7.48
N GLN A 37 -18.31 -18.66 8.76
CA GLN A 37 -17.91 -20.00 9.15
C GLN A 37 -19.00 -21.03 8.86
N ARG A 38 -20.27 -20.69 9.10
CA ARG A 38 -21.41 -21.56 8.76
C ARG A 38 -21.50 -21.80 7.25
N VAL A 39 -21.33 -20.76 6.43
CA VAL A 39 -21.31 -20.89 4.96
C VAL A 39 -20.17 -21.78 4.48
N LEU A 40 -19.02 -21.74 5.15
CA LEU A 40 -17.87 -22.58 4.82
C LEU A 40 -18.10 -24.07 5.12
N GLU A 41 -18.91 -24.36 6.14
CA GLU A 41 -19.29 -25.73 6.54
C GLU A 41 -20.38 -26.33 5.64
N GLU A 42 -21.12 -25.48 4.91
CA GLU A 42 -22.13 -25.92 3.95
C GLU A 42 -21.49 -26.57 2.71
N ALA A 43 -22.13 -27.62 2.19
CA ALA A 43 -21.64 -28.31 1.00
C ALA A 43 -21.77 -27.40 -0.24
N PRO A 44 -20.67 -27.16 -0.98
CA PRO A 44 -20.69 -26.25 -2.11
C PRO A 44 -21.52 -26.85 -3.26
N THR A 45 -22.58 -26.11 -3.63
CA THR A 45 -23.48 -26.51 -4.72
C THR A 45 -22.97 -26.01 -6.08
N GLU A 46 -22.35 -24.84 -6.09
CA GLU A 46 -21.79 -24.21 -7.29
C GLU A 46 -20.41 -24.79 -7.67
N PRO A 47 -20.12 -24.97 -8.97
CA PRO A 47 -18.85 -25.54 -9.43
C PRO A 47 -17.64 -24.69 -9.03
N LEU A 48 -17.79 -23.36 -8.98
CA LEU A 48 -16.75 -22.47 -8.49
C LEU A 48 -16.47 -22.70 -6.99
N ALA A 49 -17.51 -22.88 -6.18
CA ALA A 49 -17.37 -23.11 -4.75
C ALA A 49 -16.70 -24.46 -4.46
N GLN A 50 -16.99 -25.48 -5.27
CA GLN A 50 -16.30 -26.78 -5.21
C GLN A 50 -14.80 -26.63 -5.51
N ALA A 51 -14.46 -25.89 -6.58
CA ALA A 51 -13.06 -25.63 -6.92
C ALA A 51 -12.34 -24.82 -5.83
N LEU A 52 -13.03 -23.90 -5.16
CA LEU A 52 -12.45 -23.09 -4.06
C LEU A 52 -12.10 -23.93 -2.82
N GLN A 53 -12.70 -25.11 -2.62
CA GLN A 53 -12.34 -25.98 -1.51
C GLN A 53 -10.87 -26.42 -1.55
N ASP A 54 -10.32 -26.63 -2.76
CA ASP A 54 -8.91 -26.98 -2.95
C ASP A 54 -7.95 -25.86 -2.51
N TYR A 55 -8.45 -24.63 -2.39
CA TYR A 55 -7.68 -23.43 -2.06
C TYR A 55 -7.93 -22.92 -0.65
N LEU A 56 -8.74 -23.58 0.17
CA LEU A 56 -8.98 -23.16 1.57
C LEU A 56 -7.68 -23.06 2.37
N GLY A 57 -6.74 -23.98 2.16
CA GLY A 57 -5.41 -23.93 2.79
C GLY A 57 -4.51 -22.77 2.34
N LEU A 58 -4.91 -22.02 1.31
CA LEU A 58 -4.18 -20.86 0.76
C LEU A 58 -4.79 -19.52 1.18
N GLU A 59 -5.78 -19.50 2.08
CA GLU A 59 -6.41 -18.25 2.54
C GLU A 59 -5.38 -17.22 3.03
N LEU A 60 -4.45 -17.66 3.88
CA LEU A 60 -3.37 -16.81 4.40
C LEU A 60 -2.44 -16.30 3.30
N PHE A 61 -2.17 -17.13 2.29
CA PHE A 61 -1.36 -16.71 1.15
C PHE A 61 -2.06 -15.55 0.42
N TRP A 62 -3.37 -15.68 0.18
CA TRP A 62 -4.14 -14.63 -0.49
C TRP A 62 -4.27 -13.36 0.34
N GLN A 63 -4.44 -13.48 1.66
CA GLN A 63 -4.44 -12.33 2.56
C GLN A 63 -3.11 -11.56 2.50
N LEU A 64 -1.97 -12.25 2.66
CA LEU A 64 -0.64 -11.64 2.58
C LEU A 64 -0.34 -11.06 1.19
N PHE A 65 -0.73 -11.77 0.13
CA PHE A 65 -0.56 -11.31 -1.24
C PHE A 65 -1.36 -10.04 -1.53
N ASN A 66 -2.64 -10.03 -1.14
CA ASN A 66 -3.53 -8.88 -1.34
C ASN A 66 -3.04 -7.68 -0.53
N LYS A 67 -2.60 -7.89 0.71
CA LYS A 67 -1.98 -6.85 1.53
C LYS A 67 -0.76 -6.23 0.83
N ALA A 68 0.20 -7.05 0.43
CA ALA A 68 1.41 -6.56 -0.23
C ALA A 68 1.08 -5.78 -1.52
N LYS A 69 0.06 -6.21 -2.27
CA LYS A 69 -0.42 -5.48 -3.47
C LYS A 69 -1.06 -4.13 -3.15
N LEU A 70 -1.84 -4.06 -2.07
CA LEU A 70 -2.43 -2.80 -1.62
C LEU A 70 -1.35 -1.83 -1.12
N GLU A 71 -0.37 -2.33 -0.37
CA GLU A 71 0.78 -1.54 0.11
C GLU A 71 1.63 -1.02 -1.05
N GLU A 72 1.94 -1.86 -2.05
CA GLU A 72 2.65 -1.45 -3.27
C GLU A 72 1.95 -0.29 -3.97
N GLN A 73 0.63 -0.36 -4.12
CA GLN A 73 -0.16 0.72 -4.73
C GLN A 73 -0.18 1.99 -3.88
N ALA A 74 -0.34 1.86 -2.56
CA ALA A 74 -0.34 2.99 -1.64
C ALA A 74 1.01 3.73 -1.67
N LEU A 75 2.12 2.99 -1.58
CA LEU A 75 3.48 3.53 -1.67
C LEU A 75 3.72 4.21 -3.02
N GLY A 76 3.23 3.64 -4.12
CA GLY A 76 3.33 4.26 -5.45
C GLY A 76 2.65 5.62 -5.50
N ARG A 77 1.44 5.74 -4.95
CA ARG A 77 0.70 7.01 -4.87
C ARG A 77 1.42 8.04 -4.00
N GLU A 78 1.91 7.62 -2.84
CA GLU A 78 2.64 8.50 -1.92
C GLU A 78 3.95 9.00 -2.54
N GLN A 79 4.71 8.13 -3.20
CA GLN A 79 5.92 8.50 -3.92
C GLN A 79 5.63 9.56 -4.99
N GLN A 80 4.55 9.39 -5.76
CA GLN A 80 4.15 10.36 -6.77
C GLN A 80 3.83 11.72 -6.13
N ALA A 81 3.00 11.73 -5.09
CA ALA A 81 2.64 12.96 -4.38
C ALA A 81 3.88 13.68 -3.79
N LEU A 82 4.83 12.92 -3.22
CA LEU A 82 6.09 13.47 -2.71
C LEU A 82 6.97 14.06 -3.81
N ARG A 83 7.02 13.43 -4.99
CA ARG A 83 7.79 13.95 -6.14
C ARG A 83 7.20 15.25 -6.65
N GLU A 84 5.88 15.32 -6.83
CA GLU A 84 5.17 16.52 -7.26
C GLU A 84 5.42 17.67 -6.27
N ARG A 85 5.29 17.39 -4.97
CA ARG A 85 5.55 18.40 -3.92
C ARG A 85 7.01 18.83 -3.89
N ASN A 86 7.97 17.93 -4.07
CA ASN A 86 9.38 18.28 -4.14
C ASN A 86 9.69 19.17 -5.35
N GLN A 87 9.07 18.89 -6.50
CA GLN A 87 9.21 19.71 -7.69
C GLN A 87 8.68 21.12 -7.45
N GLN A 88 7.46 21.26 -6.92
CA GLN A 88 6.85 22.56 -6.60
C GLN A 88 7.73 23.37 -5.63
N LEU A 89 8.29 22.71 -4.60
CA LEU A 89 9.19 23.38 -3.65
C LEU A 89 10.47 23.89 -4.32
N ARG A 90 11.05 23.12 -5.25
CA ARG A 90 12.23 23.55 -6.03
C ARG A 90 11.91 24.73 -6.93
N GLU A 91 10.74 24.73 -7.57
CA GLU A 91 10.29 25.83 -8.43
C GLU A 91 10.10 27.11 -7.61
N LEU A 92 9.41 27.02 -6.45
CA LEU A 92 9.23 28.16 -5.54
C LEU A 92 10.57 28.70 -5.02
N LEU A 93 11.50 27.81 -4.66
CA LEU A 93 12.84 28.21 -4.21
C LEU A 93 13.62 28.89 -5.34
N GLY A 94 13.51 28.39 -6.58
CA GLY A 94 14.09 29.02 -7.75
C GLY A 94 13.54 30.43 -7.99
N GLN A 95 12.22 30.60 -7.92
CA GLN A 95 11.56 31.92 -8.03
C GLN A 95 12.00 32.87 -6.92
N TYR A 96 12.12 32.40 -5.68
CA TYR A 96 12.58 33.20 -4.55
C TYR A 96 14.02 33.70 -4.75
N LEU A 97 14.94 32.82 -5.17
CA LEU A 97 16.33 33.20 -5.44
C LEU A 97 16.44 34.16 -6.63
N ALA A 98 15.65 33.98 -7.69
CA ALA A 98 15.59 34.91 -8.82
C ALA A 98 15.02 36.27 -8.41
N GLY A 99 13.99 36.30 -7.56
CA GLY A 99 13.41 37.53 -7.00
C GLY A 99 14.39 38.32 -6.15
N ILE A 100 15.24 37.64 -5.36
CA ILE A 100 16.32 38.29 -4.60
C ILE A 100 17.42 38.79 -5.53
N SER A 101 17.81 38.00 -6.54
CA SER A 101 18.86 38.37 -7.49
C SER A 101 18.44 39.54 -8.38
N GLY A 102 17.17 39.62 -8.79
CA GLY A 102 16.61 40.75 -9.54
C GLY A 102 16.33 41.98 -8.68
N SER A 103 16.13 41.82 -7.36
CA SER A 103 15.98 42.95 -6.43
C SER A 103 17.31 43.65 -6.11
N GLN A 104 18.45 43.05 -6.46
CA GLN A 104 19.76 43.68 -6.29
C GLN A 104 20.08 44.76 -7.35
N GLU A 105 19.28 44.88 -8.42
CA GLU A 105 19.51 45.87 -9.50
C GLU A 105 18.52 47.04 -9.58
N VAL A 106 17.58 47.24 -8.65
CA VAL A 106 16.65 48.40 -8.74
C VAL A 106 16.56 49.19 -7.44
N PRO A 107 17.34 50.27 -7.28
CA PRO A 107 16.99 51.33 -6.36
C PRO A 107 15.89 52.19 -7.03
N GLY A 108 14.66 52.03 -6.54
CA GLY A 108 13.60 53.02 -6.73
C GLY A 108 12.47 52.60 -7.67
N GLU A 109 11.42 52.01 -7.11
CA GLU A 109 10.07 52.57 -7.27
C GLU A 109 9.11 51.92 -6.26
N PRO A 110 8.28 52.70 -5.53
CA PRO A 110 7.33 52.16 -4.57
C PRO A 110 6.07 51.65 -5.28
N LYS A 111 5.65 50.41 -4.96
CA LYS A 111 4.36 49.88 -5.39
C LYS A 111 3.19 50.65 -4.75
N PRO A 112 2.20 51.14 -5.51
CA PRO A 112 0.97 51.68 -4.94
C PRO A 112 0.02 50.55 -4.50
N LEU A 113 -0.82 50.91 -3.54
CA LEU A 113 -1.75 50.08 -2.75
C LEU A 113 -2.80 49.35 -3.58
#